data_AF-A0A950K8D8-F1
#
_entry.id   AF-A0A950K8D8-F1
#
_cell.length_a   1.000
_cell.length_b   1.000
_cell.length_c   1.000
_cell.angle_alpha   90.00
_cell.angle_beta   90.00
_cell.angle_gamma   90.00
#
_symmetry.space_group_name_H-M   'P 1'
#
loop_
_entity.id
_entity.type
_entity.pdbx_description
1 polymer ?
#
loop_
_entity_poly.entity_id
_entity_poly.type
_entity_poly.pdbx_seq_one_letter_code
_entity_poly.pdbx_strand_id
1 'polypeptide(L)'
;MTRITLEDLQERAQDLALELFRMIRSEPDDEEFELAVEIRKAAQDIARSLTSGMEPRELLDAASGTSARLECLLLLAKDLAFFPQADLGEYRKRAGEIGSAARKLRMRAKNSGS
;
A
#
# COMPACT_ATOMS: atom_id res chain seq x y z
N MET A 1 16.61 7.36 -15.16
CA MET A 1 15.57 6.95 -14.21
C MET A 1 14.52 8.04 -14.15
N THR A 2 13.29 7.74 -14.57
CA THR A 2 12.17 8.68 -14.57
C THR A 2 11.83 9.12 -13.15
N ARG A 3 11.56 10.40 -12.93
CA ARG A 3 11.26 10.97 -11.62
C ARG A 3 9.81 10.64 -11.25
N ILE A 4 9.61 9.78 -10.24
CA ILE A 4 8.28 9.52 -9.67
C ILE A 4 7.74 10.79 -9.03
N THR A 5 6.52 11.17 -9.39
CA THR A 5 5.73 12.29 -8.84
C THR A 5 4.76 11.82 -7.74
N LEU A 6 4.05 12.75 -7.09
CA LEU A 6 2.99 12.39 -6.15
C LEU A 6 1.80 11.75 -6.89
N GLU A 7 1.47 12.25 -8.07
CA GLU A 7 0.39 11.73 -8.93
C GLU A 7 0.69 10.30 -9.38
N ASP A 8 1.91 10.03 -9.87
CA ASP A 8 2.34 8.67 -10.21
C ASP A 8 2.20 7.70 -9.02
N LEU A 9 2.44 8.20 -7.81
CA LEU A 9 2.36 7.40 -6.59
C LEU A 9 0.90 7.15 -6.17
N GLN A 10 0.03 8.14 -6.35
CA GLN A 10 -1.42 8.01 -6.14
C GLN A 10 -2.01 6.95 -7.07
N GLU A 11 -1.70 7.02 -8.37
CA GLU A 11 -2.17 6.05 -9.37
C GLU A 11 -1.73 4.62 -9.00
N ARG A 12 -0.44 4.44 -8.69
CA ARG A 12 0.09 3.13 -8.27
C ARG A 12 -0.59 2.57 -7.02
N ALA A 13 -0.88 3.43 -6.04
CA ALA A 13 -1.56 3.03 -4.81
C ALA A 13 -3.03 2.65 -5.09
N GLN A 14 -3.71 3.42 -5.93
CA GLN A 14 -5.09 3.15 -6.34
C GLN A 14 -5.18 1.83 -7.12
N ASP A 15 -4.28 1.59 -8.06
CA ASP A 15 -4.22 0.34 -8.83
C ASP A 15 -3.95 -0.87 -7.93
N LEU A 16 -2.99 -0.75 -7.00
CA LEU A 16 -2.71 -1.81 -6.03
C LEU A 16 -3.94 -2.12 -5.17
N ALA A 17 -4.64 -1.09 -4.67
CA ALA A 17 -5.85 -1.28 -3.89
C ALA A 17 -6.93 -1.98 -4.72
N LEU A 18 -7.20 -1.51 -5.94
CA LEU A 18 -8.20 -2.10 -6.82
C LEU A 18 -7.93 -3.58 -7.11
N GLU A 19 -6.68 -3.94 -7.38
CA GLU A 19 -6.29 -5.32 -7.62
C GLU A 19 -6.44 -6.20 -6.38
N LEU A 20 -5.99 -5.72 -5.21
CA LEU A 20 -6.15 -6.46 -3.96
C LEU A 20 -7.64 -6.67 -3.61
N PHE A 21 -8.50 -5.67 -3.83
CA PHE A 21 -9.95 -5.83 -3.66
C PHE A 21 -10.56 -6.88 -4.62
N ARG A 22 -10.00 -7.03 -5.83
CA ARG A 22 -10.48 -7.99 -6.82
C ARG A 22 -10.01 -9.42 -6.51
N MET A 23 -8.75 -9.57 -6.10
CA MET A 23 -8.09 -10.86 -5.92
C MET A 23 -8.34 -11.47 -4.55
N ILE A 24 -8.41 -10.64 -3.50
CA ILE A 24 -8.60 -11.08 -2.13
C ILE A 24 -10.09 -11.00 -1.82
N ARG A 25 -10.78 -12.09 -2.16
CA ARG A 25 -12.18 -12.32 -1.82
C ARG A 25 -12.26 -13.36 -0.73
N SER A 26 -13.15 -13.13 0.21
CA SER A 26 -13.44 -14.00 1.33
C SER A 26 -14.83 -13.65 1.85
N GLU A 27 -15.56 -14.68 2.26
CA GLU A 27 -16.87 -14.59 2.91
C GLU A 27 -16.69 -14.40 4.42
N PRO A 28 -17.68 -13.80 5.13
CA PRO A 28 -17.58 -13.55 6.57
C PRO A 28 -17.28 -14.78 7.45
N ASP A 29 -17.63 -15.97 6.97
CA ASP A 29 -17.45 -17.22 7.71
C ASP A 29 -16.09 -17.90 7.41
N ASP A 30 -15.29 -17.37 6.49
CA ASP A 30 -13.96 -17.89 6.16
C ASP A 30 -12.94 -17.51 7.24
N GLU A 31 -11.97 -18.37 7.51
CA GLU A 31 -10.94 -18.12 8.52
C GLU A 31 -10.00 -16.96 8.15
N GLU A 32 -9.83 -16.69 6.85
CA GLU A 32 -9.03 -15.60 6.33
C GLU A 32 -9.76 -14.24 6.28
N PHE A 33 -11.04 -14.17 6.65
CA PHE A 33 -11.90 -12.99 6.43
C PHE A 33 -11.34 -11.72 7.07
N GLU A 34 -10.98 -11.77 8.34
CA GLU A 34 -10.43 -10.62 9.07
C GLU A 34 -9.12 -10.13 8.43
N LEU A 35 -8.29 -11.06 7.96
CA LEU A 35 -7.05 -10.71 7.27
C LEU A 35 -7.33 -10.11 5.89
N ALA A 36 -8.32 -10.62 5.15
CA ALA A 36 -8.77 -10.06 3.88
C ALA A 36 -9.28 -8.61 4.05
N VAL A 37 -10.04 -8.33 5.12
CA VAL A 37 -10.53 -6.99 5.46
C VAL A 37 -9.35 -6.06 5.74
N GLU A 38 -8.41 -6.47 6.59
CA GLU A 38 -7.27 -5.62 6.96
C GLU A 38 -6.30 -5.37 5.81
N ILE A 39 -6.09 -6.34 4.90
CA ILE A 39 -5.31 -6.13 3.67
C ILE A 39 -5.97 -5.08 2.78
N ARG A 40 -7.27 -5.23 2.51
CA ARG A 40 -8.03 -4.29 1.67
C ARG A 40 -8.03 -2.88 2.27
N LYS A 41 -8.25 -2.77 3.57
CA LYS A 41 -8.23 -1.51 4.31
C LYS A 41 -6.87 -0.84 4.27
N ALA A 42 -5.78 -1.59 4.52
CA ALA A 42 -4.43 -1.05 4.43
C ALA A 42 -4.13 -0.52 3.01
N ALA A 43 -4.50 -1.27 1.96
CA ALA A 43 -4.30 -0.82 0.59
C ALA A 43 -5.10 0.46 0.26
N GLN A 44 -6.37 0.52 0.67
CA GLN A 44 -7.21 1.72 0.53
C GLN A 44 -6.63 2.91 1.30
N ASP A 45 -6.14 2.70 2.51
CA ASP A 45 -5.59 3.75 3.36
C ASP A 45 -4.33 4.39 2.74
N ILE A 46 -3.49 3.62 2.04
CA ILE A 46 -2.34 4.16 1.28
C ILE A 46 -2.85 5.16 0.22
N ALA A 47 -3.83 4.77 -0.60
CA ALA A 47 -4.40 5.62 -1.65
C ALA A 47 -5.08 6.86 -1.06
N ARG A 48 -5.82 6.70 0.04
CA ARG A 48 -6.49 7.81 0.74
C ARG A 48 -5.49 8.80 1.33
N SER A 49 -4.40 8.31 1.95
CA SER A 49 -3.36 9.20 2.48
C SER A 49 -2.79 10.08 1.38
N LEU A 50 -2.48 9.51 0.22
CA LEU A 50 -1.84 10.25 -0.88
C LEU A 50 -2.75 11.27 -1.55
N THR A 51 -4.07 11.13 -1.47
CA THR A 51 -5.07 12.07 -2.03
C THR A 51 -5.63 13.05 -0.99
N SER A 52 -5.26 12.90 0.28
CA SER A 52 -5.74 13.74 1.36
C SER A 52 -5.24 15.19 1.24
N GLY A 53 -6.04 16.15 1.74
CA GLY A 53 -5.62 17.55 1.92
C GLY A 53 -4.66 17.78 3.09
N MET A 54 -3.93 16.74 3.51
CA MET A 54 -2.93 16.81 4.58
C MET A 54 -1.67 17.54 4.08
N GLU A 55 -0.83 17.96 5.02
CA GLU A 55 0.49 18.49 4.67
C GLU A 55 1.32 17.41 3.92
N PRO A 56 2.11 17.79 2.89
CA PRO A 56 2.85 16.84 2.05
C PRO A 56 3.75 15.88 2.84
N ARG A 57 4.26 16.30 4.00
CA ARG A 57 5.09 15.44 4.83
C ARG A 57 4.28 14.36 5.54
N GLU A 58 3.12 14.72 6.07
CA GLU A 58 2.26 13.82 6.83
C GLU A 58 1.65 12.76 5.92
N LEU A 59 1.20 13.14 4.72
CA LEU A 59 0.65 12.17 3.77
C LEU A 59 1.70 11.15 3.30
N LEU A 60 2.95 11.57 3.10
CA LEU A 60 4.03 10.68 2.67
C LEU A 60 4.51 9.76 3.80
N ASP A 61 4.52 10.26 5.05
CA ASP A 61 4.81 9.44 6.23
C ASP A 61 3.71 8.39 6.46
N ALA A 62 2.45 8.80 6.36
CA ALA A 62 1.30 7.89 6.46
C ALA A 62 1.34 6.83 5.36
N ALA A 63 1.52 7.21 4.09
CA ALA A 63 1.62 6.28 2.98
C ALA A 63 2.79 5.29 3.15
N SER A 64 3.96 5.75 3.60
CA SER A 64 5.10 4.87 3.87
C SER A 64 4.84 3.90 5.02
N GLY A 65 4.21 4.35 6.10
CA GLY A 65 3.88 3.49 7.25
C GLY A 65 2.84 2.44 6.91
N THR A 66 1.75 2.84 6.25
CA THR A 66 0.69 1.93 5.84
C THR A 66 1.16 0.94 4.77
N SER A 67 2.08 1.34 3.88
CA SER A 67 2.72 0.41 2.93
C SER A 67 3.47 -0.72 3.66
N ALA A 68 4.27 -0.39 4.67
CA ALA A 68 4.97 -1.40 5.47
C ALA A 68 4.01 -2.33 6.21
N ARG A 69 2.88 -1.79 6.70
CA ARG A 69 1.81 -2.59 7.30
C ARG A 69 1.22 -3.58 6.30
N LEU A 70 0.90 -3.12 5.09
CA LEU A 70 0.39 -3.96 4.02
C LEU A 70 1.39 -5.06 3.65
N GLU A 71 2.69 -4.75 3.60
CA GLU A 71 3.73 -5.75 3.36
C GLU A 71 3.72 -6.87 4.41
N CYS A 72 3.57 -6.52 5.68
CA CYS A 72 3.48 -7.50 6.77
C CYS A 72 2.21 -8.36 6.66
N LEU A 73 1.07 -7.77 6.35
CA LEU A 73 -0.20 -8.51 6.21
C LEU A 73 -0.15 -9.49 5.03
N LEU A 74 0.44 -9.09 3.89
CA LEU A 74 0.60 -9.96 2.72
C LEU A 74 1.60 -11.09 2.97
N LEU A 75 2.66 -10.83 3.76
CA LEU A 75 3.58 -11.88 4.20
C LEU A 75 2.86 -12.88 5.11
N LEU A 76 2.10 -12.41 6.09
CA LEU A 76 1.32 -13.27 6.98
C LEU A 76 0.31 -14.12 6.20
N ALA A 77 -0.45 -13.53 5.28
CA ALA A 77 -1.41 -14.26 4.45
C ALA A 77 -0.71 -15.34 3.61
N LYS A 78 0.48 -15.04 3.07
CA LYS A 78 1.29 -16.00 2.32
C LYS A 78 1.74 -17.16 3.20
N ASP A 79 2.25 -16.89 4.39
CA ASP A 79 2.76 -17.91 5.31
C ASP A 79 1.63 -18.81 5.86
N LEU A 80 0.41 -18.28 5.94
CA LEU A 80 -0.82 -19.03 6.26
C LEU A 80 -1.43 -19.76 5.05
N ALA A 81 -0.82 -19.64 3.86
CA ALA A 81 -1.33 -20.19 2.61
C ALA A 81 -2.73 -19.71 2.20
N PHE A 82 -3.15 -18.53 2.66
CA PHE A 82 -4.39 -17.90 2.24
C PHE A 82 -4.27 -17.29 0.85
N PHE A 83 -5.41 -17.18 0.16
CA PHE A 83 -5.51 -16.65 -1.21
C PHE A 83 -4.54 -17.33 -2.20
N PRO A 84 -4.57 -18.66 -2.35
CA PRO A 84 -3.58 -19.41 -3.15
C PRO A 84 -3.55 -19.04 -4.64
N GLN A 85 -4.60 -18.38 -5.13
CA GLN A 85 -4.71 -17.90 -6.51
C GLN A 85 -4.11 -16.50 -6.71
N ALA A 86 -3.69 -15.82 -5.65
CA ALA A 86 -3.11 -14.49 -5.69
C ALA A 86 -1.58 -14.54 -5.57
N ASP A 87 -0.88 -13.76 -6.40
CA ASP A 87 0.56 -13.55 -6.23
C ASP A 87 0.83 -12.52 -5.12
N LEU A 88 0.70 -12.96 -3.87
CA LEU A 88 0.95 -12.13 -2.70
C LEU A 88 2.39 -11.61 -2.65
N GLY A 89 3.34 -12.31 -3.30
CA GLY A 89 4.73 -11.87 -3.42
C GLY A 89 4.87 -10.60 -4.25
N GLU A 90 4.22 -10.55 -5.41
CA GLU A 90 4.21 -9.37 -6.27
C GLU A 90 3.47 -8.19 -5.63
N TYR A 91 2.32 -8.43 -4.99
CA TYR A 91 1.62 -7.37 -4.27
C TYR A 91 2.44 -6.79 -3.12
N ARG A 92 3.17 -7.64 -2.38
CA ARG A 92 4.08 -7.20 -1.31
C ARG A 92 5.17 -6.31 -1.87
N LYS A 93 5.79 -6.71 -2.97
CA LYS A 93 6.84 -5.93 -3.65
C LYS A 93 6.32 -4.56 -4.08
N ARG A 94 5.14 -4.51 -4.70
CA ARG A 94 4.49 -3.24 -5.11
C ARG A 94 4.20 -2.32 -3.93
N ALA A 95 3.71 -2.87 -2.81
CA ALA A 95 3.54 -2.10 -1.58
C ALA A 95 4.87 -1.51 -1.09
N GLY A 96 5.94 -2.30 -1.08
CA GLY A 96 7.28 -1.84 -0.69
C GLY A 96 7.85 -0.77 -1.63
N GLU A 97 7.60 -0.87 -2.93
CA GLU A 97 7.98 0.15 -3.92
C GLU A 97 7.27 1.49 -3.66
N ILE A 98 5.97 1.45 -3.36
CA ILE A 98 5.19 2.64 -2.98
C ILE A 98 5.76 3.27 -1.71
N GLY A 99 5.99 2.47 -0.66
CA GLY A 99 6.55 2.96 0.60
C GLY A 99 7.94 3.58 0.44
N SER A 100 8.80 2.96 -0.37
CA SER A 100 10.14 3.49 -0.71
C SER A 100 10.06 4.80 -1.50
N ALA A 101 9.15 4.90 -2.46
CA ALA A 101 8.92 6.10 -3.24
C ALA A 101 8.39 7.25 -2.37
N ALA A 102 7.42 6.98 -1.49
CA ALA A 102 6.88 7.96 -0.54
C ALA A 102 7.98 8.55 0.35
N ARG A 103 8.84 7.69 0.91
CA ARG A 103 9.99 8.10 1.73
C ARG A 103 10.98 8.97 0.95
N LYS A 104 11.28 8.60 -0.30
CA LYS A 104 12.20 9.38 -1.17
C LYS A 104 11.61 10.75 -1.50
N LEU A 105 10.32 10.84 -1.80
CA LEU A 105 9.63 12.11 -2.06
C LEU A 105 9.66 13.01 -0.82
N ARG A 106 9.42 12.46 0.36
CA ARG A 106 9.48 13.20 1.63
C ARG A 106 10.85 13.81 1.88
N MET A 107 11.91 13.02 1.67
CA MET A 107 13.29 13.50 1.87
C MET A 107 13.66 14.64 0.92
N ARG A 108 13.10 14.65 -0.29
CA ARG A 108 13.28 15.74 -1.25
C ARG A 108 12.53 17.01 -0.85
N ALA A 109 11.29 16.87 -0.36
CA ALA A 109 10.51 18.00 0.14
C ALA A 109 11.22 18.73 1.30
N LYS A 110 11.96 17.99 2.14
CA LYS A 110 12.79 18.57 3.21
C LYS A 110 13.96 19.42 2.70
N ASN A 111 14.58 19.04 1.59
CA ASN A 111 15.78 19.70 1.05
C ASN A 111 15.47 20.95 0.20
N SER A 112 14.20 21.15 -0.18
CA SER A 112 13.75 22.32 -0.96
C SER A 112 13.28 23.49 -0.09
N GLY A 113 13.22 23.29 1.24
CA GLY A 113 12.73 24.28 2.22
C GLY A 113 13.77 24.65 3.29
N SER A 114 15.06 24.54 2.99
CA SER A 114 16.17 25.05 3.80
C SER A 114 16.96 26.09 3.04
#